data_AF-A0AA88E674-F1
#
_entry.id   AF-A0AA88E674-F1
#
_cell.length_a   1.000
_cell.length_b   1.000
_cell.length_c   1.000
_cell.angle_alpha   90.00
_cell.angle_beta   90.00
_cell.angle_gamma   90.00
#
_symmetry.space_group_name_H-M   'P 1'
#
loop_
_entity.id
_entity.type
_entity.pdbx_description
1 polymer ?
#
loop_
_entity_poly.entity_id
_entity_poly.type
_entity_poly.pdbx_seq_one_letter_code
_entity_poly.pdbx_strand_id
1 'polypeptide(L)'
;MNMTMRPLAYYAHSSMRQGNQMEVPIPYTIMTFKMHVFLSFKDIYEFINLQEISANCVLVYMRYLEELCRINGQAEKFVFVSPTLISPVRTDTENAGMRERADSLISFLLDAPKRRLHLVPHNKGRHWVLGVIDPWEDLVLYFDPLREKKRDDFTELMNM
;
A
#
# COMPACT_ATOMS: atom_id res chain seq x y z
N MET A 1 -1.83 -0.39 21.15
CA MET A 1 -0.41 -0.73 21.31
C MET A 1 0.41 0.27 20.50
N ASN A 2 1.16 1.17 21.16
CA ASN A 2 1.97 2.20 20.49
C ASN A 2 3.25 1.57 19.96
N MET A 3 3.29 1.20 18.67
CA MET A 3 4.53 0.79 18.02
C MET A 3 5.34 2.03 17.66
N THR A 4 6.37 2.31 18.46
CA THR A 4 7.51 3.11 17.99
C THR A 4 8.42 2.21 17.14
N MET A 5 9.34 2.78 16.35
CA MET A 5 10.29 2.04 15.50
C MET A 5 11.22 1.09 16.30
N ARG A 6 11.45 1.37 17.59
CA ARG A 6 12.40 0.63 18.44
C ARG A 6 11.96 -0.82 18.70
N PRO A 7 10.70 -1.11 19.08
CA PRO A 7 10.19 -2.47 19.17
C PRO A 7 10.33 -3.32 17.90
N LEU A 8 10.09 -2.73 16.72
CA LEU A 8 10.18 -3.47 15.45
C LEU A 8 11.64 -3.83 15.11
N ALA A 9 12.55 -2.88 15.30
CA ALA A 9 13.99 -3.10 15.11
C ALA A 9 14.55 -4.10 16.14
N TYR A 10 14.10 -4.01 17.40
CA TYR A 10 14.46 -4.97 18.44
C TYR A 10 13.95 -6.36 18.10
N TYR A 11 12.67 -6.52 17.76
CA TYR A 11 12.08 -7.80 17.37
C TYR A 11 12.79 -8.43 16.15
N ALA A 12 13.11 -7.62 15.14
CA ALA A 12 13.87 -8.10 13.98
C ALA A 12 15.26 -8.61 14.38
N HIS A 13 16.00 -7.86 15.20
CA HIS A 13 17.32 -8.26 15.67
C HIS A 13 17.31 -9.44 16.65
N SER A 14 16.31 -9.52 17.54
CA SER A 14 16.27 -10.53 18.61
C SER A 14 15.59 -11.84 18.19
N SER A 15 14.68 -11.79 17.21
CA SER A 15 13.73 -12.88 16.95
C SER A 15 13.71 -13.36 15.50
N MET A 16 14.14 -12.56 14.54
CA MET A 16 14.23 -12.98 13.14
C MET A 16 15.66 -13.39 12.78
N ARG A 17 15.88 -14.71 12.65
CA ARG A 17 17.09 -15.25 12.03
C ARG A 17 17.04 -15.00 10.51
N GLN A 18 18.20 -14.91 9.85
CA GLN A 18 18.25 -14.89 8.38
C GLN A 18 17.50 -16.11 7.84
N GLY A 19 16.47 -15.88 7.02
CA GLY A 19 15.56 -16.91 6.51
C GLY A 19 14.17 -16.97 7.18
N ASN A 20 13.99 -16.32 8.33
CA ASN A 20 12.67 -16.24 8.98
C ASN A 20 11.74 -15.29 8.22
N GLN A 21 10.46 -15.64 8.17
CA GLN A 21 9.37 -14.81 7.66
C GLN A 21 8.23 -14.74 8.68
N MET A 22 7.64 -13.56 8.81
CA MET A 22 6.42 -13.34 9.59
C MET A 22 5.23 -13.32 8.64
N GLU A 23 4.30 -14.25 8.85
CA GLU A 23 3.05 -14.29 8.11
C GLU A 23 2.07 -13.26 8.67
N VAL A 24 1.49 -12.44 7.79
CA VAL A 24 0.51 -11.41 8.14
C VAL A 24 -0.75 -11.60 7.29
N PRO A 25 -1.90 -11.88 7.91
CA PRO A 25 -3.17 -11.97 7.19
C PRO A 25 -3.64 -10.58 6.76
N ILE A 26 -4.00 -10.46 5.49
CA ILE A 26 -4.54 -9.25 4.87
C ILE A 26 -6.07 -9.39 4.71
N PRO A 27 -6.85 -8.49 5.32
CA PRO A 27 -8.30 -8.52 5.22
C PRO A 27 -8.79 -8.10 3.84
N TYR A 28 -10.02 -8.53 3.50
CA TYR A 28 -10.72 -8.13 2.27
C TYR A 28 -11.03 -6.62 2.22
N THR A 29 -10.94 -5.91 3.36
CA THR A 29 -11.12 -4.46 3.41
C THR A 29 -9.98 -3.70 2.76
N ILE A 30 -8.87 -4.38 2.42
CA ILE A 30 -7.68 -3.80 1.80
C ILE A 30 -7.47 -4.29 0.36
N MET A 31 -8.06 -5.43 0.01
CA MET A 31 -7.95 -6.06 -1.29
C MET A 31 -9.19 -6.89 -1.61
N THR A 32 -9.45 -7.18 -2.88
CA THR A 32 -10.62 -7.94 -3.35
C THR A 32 -10.66 -9.41 -2.90
N PHE A 33 -9.60 -9.95 -2.29
CA PHE A 33 -9.56 -11.31 -1.77
C PHE A 33 -8.72 -11.42 -0.48
N LYS A 34 -8.96 -12.46 0.33
CA LYS A 34 -8.12 -12.76 1.50
C LYS A 34 -6.77 -13.28 1.01
N MET A 35 -5.69 -12.70 1.51
CA MET A 35 -4.34 -13.19 1.25
C MET A 35 -3.47 -13.12 2.50
N HIS A 36 -2.36 -13.83 2.45
CA HIS A 36 -1.31 -13.75 3.45
C HIS A 36 -0.08 -13.12 2.80
N VAL A 37 0.55 -12.17 3.49
CA VAL A 37 1.82 -11.59 3.07
C VAL A 37 2.90 -12.01 4.06
N PHE A 38 4.10 -12.22 3.55
CA PHE A 38 5.25 -12.64 4.35
C PHE A 38 6.24 -11.48 4.46
N LEU A 39 6.47 -11.00 5.68
CA LEU A 39 7.56 -10.08 5.98
C LEU A 39 8.82 -10.87 6.29
N SER A 40 9.82 -10.75 5.42
CA SER A 40 11.11 -11.39 5.61
C SER A 40 12.04 -10.57 6.51
N PHE A 41 13.10 -11.21 7.01
CA PHE A 41 14.20 -10.50 7.66
C PHE A 41 14.75 -9.37 6.78
N LYS A 42 14.85 -9.60 5.46
CA LYS A 42 15.33 -8.60 4.50
C LYS A 42 14.43 -7.37 4.49
N ASP A 43 13.11 -7.55 4.44
CA ASP A 43 12.15 -6.45 4.43
C ASP A 43 12.34 -5.53 5.64
N ILE A 44 12.49 -6.10 6.84
CA ILE A 44 12.68 -5.32 8.06
C ILE A 44 14.09 -4.71 8.11
N TYR A 45 15.11 -5.47 7.72
CA TYR A 45 16.48 -5.00 7.70
C TYR A 45 16.64 -3.81 6.74
N GLU A 46 16.08 -3.86 5.54
CA GLU A 46 16.08 -2.75 4.58
C GLU A 46 15.35 -1.53 5.15
N PHE A 47 14.18 -1.73 5.75
CA PHE A 47 13.40 -0.65 6.37
C PHE A 47 14.15 0.07 7.51
N ILE A 48 14.78 -0.66 8.45
CA ILE A 48 15.50 -0.06 9.57
C ILE A 48 16.79 0.65 9.14
N ASN A 49 17.38 0.25 8.00
CA ASN A 49 18.58 0.86 7.43
C ASN A 49 18.26 1.94 6.38
N LEU A 50 17.02 2.44 6.35
CA LEU A 50 16.58 3.49 5.43
C LEU A 50 16.85 3.14 3.95
N GLN A 51 16.78 1.85 3.62
CA GLN A 51 16.84 1.38 2.24
C GLN A 51 15.43 1.42 1.61
N GLU A 52 15.35 1.02 0.35
CA GLU A 52 14.08 0.93 -0.39
C GLU A 52 13.07 0.05 0.36
N ILE A 53 11.88 0.60 0.60
CA ILE A 53 10.81 -0.09 1.33
C ILE A 53 10.09 -1.01 0.35
N SER A 54 9.94 -2.30 0.72
CA SER A 54 9.23 -3.27 -0.11
C SER A 54 7.71 -3.06 -0.10
N ALA A 55 7.03 -3.57 -1.12
CA ALA A 55 5.57 -3.55 -1.20
C ALA A 55 4.93 -4.31 -0.02
N ASN A 56 5.58 -5.36 0.49
CA ASN A 56 5.11 -6.11 1.67
C ASN A 56 5.11 -5.23 2.93
N CYS A 57 6.18 -4.45 3.14
CA CYS A 57 6.24 -3.47 4.23
C CYS A 57 5.11 -2.44 4.14
N VAL A 58 4.87 -1.88 2.94
CA VAL A 58 3.80 -0.90 2.72
C VAL A 58 2.42 -1.53 2.95
N LEU A 59 2.17 -2.74 2.45
CA LEU A 59 0.90 -3.45 2.64
C LEU A 59 0.61 -3.75 4.12
N VAL A 60 1.62 -4.21 4.86
CA VAL A 60 1.47 -4.47 6.31
C VAL A 60 1.21 -3.17 7.06
N TYR A 61 1.82 -2.06 6.65
CA TYR A 61 1.55 -0.76 7.23
C TYR A 61 0.12 -0.27 6.92
N MET A 62 -0.36 -0.45 5.68
CA MET A 62 -1.75 -0.14 5.32
C MET A 62 -2.75 -0.95 6.15
N ARG A 63 -2.47 -2.24 6.40
CA ARG A 63 -3.24 -3.08 7.33
C ARG A 63 -3.24 -2.53 8.75
N TYR A 64 -2.08 -2.11 9.25
CA TYR A 64 -1.98 -1.50 10.56
C TYR A 64 -2.81 -0.20 10.66
N LEU A 65 -2.78 0.66 9.63
CA LEU A 65 -3.57 1.89 9.60
C LEU A 65 -5.07 1.62 9.53
N GLU A 66 -5.51 0.61 8.78
CA GLU A 66 -6.91 0.16 8.75
C GLU A 66 -7.37 -0.27 10.14
N GLU A 67 -6.57 -1.09 10.82
CA GLU A 67 -6.87 -1.58 12.16
C GLU A 67 -6.94 -0.44 13.18
N LEU A 68 -6.00 0.50 13.11
CA LEU A 68 -6.03 1.72 13.93
C LEU A 68 -7.27 2.58 13.66
N CYS A 69 -7.62 2.80 12.40
CA CYS A 69 -8.80 3.58 12.04
C CYS A 69 -10.07 2.93 12.56
N ARG A 70 -10.17 1.60 12.48
CA ARG A 70 -11.30 0.85 13.04
C ARG A 70 -11.39 1.01 14.55
N ILE A 71 -10.27 0.85 15.27
CA ILE A 71 -10.22 1.02 16.73
C ILE A 71 -10.61 2.45 17.14
N ASN A 72 -10.25 3.45 16.35
CA ASN A 72 -10.53 4.86 16.62
C ASN A 72 -11.90 5.34 16.10
N GLY A 73 -12.76 4.46 15.58
CA GLY A 73 -14.07 4.85 15.04
C GLY A 73 -14.01 5.66 13.74
N GLN A 74 -12.94 5.49 12.96
CA GLN A 74 -12.67 6.19 11.69
C GLN A 74 -12.77 5.27 10.46
N ALA A 75 -13.22 4.02 10.62
CA ALA A 75 -13.40 3.07 9.52
C ALA A 75 -14.36 3.54 8.42
N GLU A 76 -15.25 4.49 8.72
CA GLU A 76 -16.15 5.08 7.74
C GLU A 76 -15.54 6.24 6.94
N LYS A 77 -14.32 6.68 7.26
CA LYS A 77 -13.66 7.82 6.60
C LYS A 77 -12.60 7.38 5.59
N PHE A 78 -11.88 6.32 5.91
CA PHE A 78 -10.69 5.90 5.17
C PHE A 78 -10.82 4.46 4.69
N VAL A 79 -10.43 4.23 3.45
CA VAL A 79 -10.22 2.91 2.85
C VAL A 79 -8.75 2.81 2.49
N PHE A 80 -8.10 1.70 2.80
CA PHE A 80 -6.68 1.49 2.52
C PHE A 80 -6.55 0.47 1.41
N VAL A 81 -5.81 0.78 0.35
CA VAL A 81 -5.71 -0.07 -0.84
C VAL A 81 -4.36 -0.79 -0.86
N SER A 82 -4.37 -2.08 -1.22
CA SER A 82 -3.12 -2.81 -1.42
C SER A 82 -2.31 -2.20 -2.58
N PRO A 83 -1.00 -1.93 -2.40
CA PRO A 83 -0.16 -1.48 -3.51
C PRO A 83 -0.06 -2.51 -4.63
N THR A 84 -0.28 -3.80 -4.34
CA THR A 84 -0.23 -4.89 -5.33
C THR A 84 -1.38 -4.86 -6.33
N LEU A 85 -2.44 -4.08 -6.06
CA LEU A 85 -3.56 -3.92 -7.00
C LEU A 85 -3.19 -3.01 -8.18
N ILE A 86 -2.24 -2.09 -7.99
CA ILE A 86 -1.99 -1.00 -8.94
C ILE A 86 -0.52 -0.80 -9.32
N SER A 87 0.41 -1.20 -8.45
CA SER A 87 1.84 -1.08 -8.74
C SER A 87 2.23 -2.14 -9.76
N PRO A 88 3.03 -1.79 -10.78
CA PRO A 88 3.57 -2.79 -11.70
C PRO A 88 4.46 -3.78 -10.95
N VAL A 89 4.46 -5.05 -11.37
CA VAL A 89 5.45 -6.00 -10.87
C VAL A 89 6.80 -5.61 -11.46
N ARG A 90 7.89 -5.75 -10.70
CA ARG A 90 9.25 -5.36 -11.16
C ARG A 90 9.71 -6.01 -12.48
N THR A 91 9.03 -7.06 -12.92
CA THR A 91 9.29 -7.78 -14.17
C THR A 91 8.47 -7.27 -15.35
N ASP A 92 7.51 -6.39 -15.10
CA ASP A 92 6.60 -5.88 -16.11
C ASP A 92 7.31 -4.80 -16.94
N THR A 93 7.05 -4.78 -18.25
CA THR A 93 7.37 -3.59 -19.06
C THR A 93 6.49 -2.43 -18.60
N GLU A 94 6.94 -1.18 -18.78
CA GLU A 94 6.35 0.03 -18.15
C GLU A 94 4.82 0.19 -18.33
N ASN A 95 4.17 -0.51 -19.27
CA ASN A 95 2.71 -0.45 -19.48
C ASN A 95 1.99 -1.81 -19.47
N ALA A 96 2.70 -2.92 -19.21
CA ALA A 96 2.04 -4.23 -19.17
C ALA A 96 1.01 -4.28 -18.04
N GLY A 97 -0.18 -4.80 -18.32
CA GLY A 97 -1.23 -4.97 -17.32
C GLY A 97 -1.86 -3.68 -16.81
N MET A 98 -1.64 -2.51 -17.44
CA MET A 98 -2.13 -1.23 -16.92
C MET A 98 -3.67 -1.16 -16.92
N ARG A 99 -4.32 -1.66 -17.98
CA ARG A 99 -5.79 -1.69 -18.06
C ARG A 99 -6.39 -2.59 -16.99
N GLU A 100 -5.81 -3.77 -16.80
CA GLU A 100 -6.26 -4.75 -15.80
C GLU A 100 -6.11 -4.20 -14.38
N ARG A 101 -5.03 -3.46 -14.11
CA ARG A 101 -4.81 -2.76 -12.84
C ARG A 101 -5.81 -1.62 -12.62
N ALA A 102 -6.09 -0.82 -13.65
CA ALA A 102 -7.12 0.21 -13.61
C ALA A 102 -8.50 -0.39 -13.34
N ASP A 103 -8.90 -1.43 -14.07
CA ASP A 103 -10.18 -2.11 -13.89
C ASP A 103 -10.30 -2.74 -12.49
N SER A 104 -9.21 -3.33 -11.98
CA SER A 104 -9.16 -3.88 -10.60
C SER A 104 -9.30 -2.78 -9.55
N LEU A 105 -8.65 -1.63 -9.75
CA LEU A 105 -8.79 -0.47 -8.87
C LEU A 105 -10.23 0.04 -8.89
N ILE A 106 -10.80 0.30 -10.07
CA ILE A 106 -12.18 0.80 -10.22
C ILE A 106 -13.18 -0.13 -9.53
N SER A 107 -13.07 -1.44 -9.76
CA SER A 107 -13.91 -2.44 -9.11
C SER A 107 -13.85 -2.34 -7.57
N PHE A 108 -12.63 -2.17 -7.03
CA PHE A 108 -12.44 -1.99 -5.58
C PHE A 108 -12.95 -0.63 -5.07
N LEU A 109 -12.72 0.46 -5.82
CA LEU A 109 -13.16 1.80 -5.44
C LEU A 109 -14.70 1.89 -5.34
N LEU A 110 -15.40 1.28 -6.31
CA LEU A 110 -16.86 1.33 -6.43
C LEU A 110 -17.62 0.40 -5.46
N ASP A 111 -16.96 -0.60 -4.89
CA ASP A 111 -17.54 -1.46 -3.84
C ASP A 111 -17.66 -0.72 -2.49
N ALA A 112 -16.86 0.34 -2.30
CA ALA A 112 -16.86 1.10 -1.05
C ALA A 112 -18.08 2.04 -0.92
N PRO A 113 -18.66 2.21 0.29
CA PRO A 113 -19.68 3.21 0.54
C PRO A 113 -19.24 4.63 0.20
N LYS A 114 -20.22 5.49 -0.14
CA LYS A 114 -20.00 6.91 -0.49
C LYS A 114 -19.19 7.66 0.58
N ARG A 115 -18.43 8.68 0.13
CA ARG A 115 -17.68 9.65 0.97
C ARG A 115 -16.56 9.04 1.81
N ARG A 116 -15.88 8.03 1.26
CA ARG A 116 -14.66 7.47 1.83
C ARG A 116 -13.47 7.92 0.98
N LEU A 117 -12.38 8.25 1.65
CA LEU A 117 -11.11 8.56 1.02
C LEU A 117 -10.29 7.27 0.90
N HIS A 118 -9.95 6.90 -0.33
CA HIS A 118 -9.19 5.69 -0.61
C HIS A 118 -7.71 6.06 -0.70
N LEU A 119 -6.92 5.53 0.23
CA LEU A 119 -5.47 5.70 0.27
C LEU A 119 -4.81 4.64 -0.59
N VAL A 120 -4.17 5.08 -1.66
CA VAL A 120 -3.69 4.24 -2.76
C VAL A 120 -2.18 4.39 -2.89
N PRO A 121 -1.38 3.55 -2.23
CA PRO A 121 0.07 3.56 -2.38
C PRO A 121 0.46 3.00 -3.74
N HIS A 122 1.30 3.74 -4.47
CA HIS A 122 1.78 3.35 -5.80
C HIS A 122 3.30 3.37 -5.84
N ASN A 123 3.91 2.31 -6.36
CA ASN A 123 5.35 2.24 -6.56
C ASN A 123 5.71 2.44 -8.04
N LYS A 124 6.44 3.52 -8.32
CA LYS A 124 7.02 3.81 -9.64
C LYS A 124 8.42 3.23 -9.77
N GLY A 125 8.52 1.91 -9.76
CA GLY A 125 9.79 1.17 -9.80
C GLY A 125 10.58 1.19 -8.49
N ARG A 126 11.02 2.36 -8.02
CA ARG A 126 11.79 2.55 -6.77
C ARG A 126 11.35 3.77 -5.94
N HIS A 127 10.24 4.40 -6.33
CA HIS A 127 9.73 5.62 -5.73
C HIS A 127 8.27 5.44 -5.34
N TRP A 128 7.98 5.64 -4.05
CA TRP A 128 6.63 5.49 -3.51
C TRP A 128 5.91 6.82 -3.52
N VAL A 129 4.68 6.80 -4.02
CA VAL A 129 3.76 7.94 -4.00
C VAL A 129 2.42 7.48 -3.42
N LEU A 130 1.61 8.43 -2.98
CA LEU A 130 0.29 8.16 -2.41
C LEU A 130 -0.78 8.91 -3.21
N GLY A 131 -1.70 8.18 -3.81
CA GLY A 131 -2.97 8.71 -4.28
C GLY A 131 -3.98 8.73 -3.15
N VAL A 132 -4.81 9.77 -3.08
CA VAL A 132 -6.02 9.80 -2.27
C VAL A 132 -7.19 10.08 -3.20
N ILE A 133 -8.12 9.13 -3.26
CA ILE A 133 -9.21 9.15 -4.24
C ILE A 133 -10.55 9.23 -3.50
N ASP A 134 -11.42 10.13 -3.93
CA ASP A 134 -12.86 10.07 -3.66
C ASP A 134 -13.59 9.95 -5.01
N PRO A 135 -14.07 8.74 -5.39
CA PRO A 135 -14.72 8.55 -6.68
C PRO A 135 -16.09 9.24 -6.77
N TRP A 136 -16.67 9.68 -5.64
CA TRP A 136 -17.99 10.32 -5.61
C TRP A 136 -17.93 11.84 -5.72
N GLU A 137 -16.78 12.43 -5.35
CA GLU A 137 -16.51 13.87 -5.44
C GLU A 137 -15.57 14.21 -6.62
N ASP A 138 -15.28 13.24 -7.49
CA ASP A 138 -14.34 13.36 -8.62
C ASP A 138 -12.97 13.93 -8.19
N LEU A 139 -12.49 13.46 -7.04
CA LEU A 139 -11.29 13.98 -6.40
C LEU A 139 -10.15 12.97 -6.47
N VAL A 140 -9.01 13.41 -7.01
CA VAL A 140 -7.74 12.69 -6.94
C VAL A 140 -6.68 13.64 -6.42
N LEU A 141 -6.23 13.40 -5.18
CA LEU A 141 -5.08 14.08 -4.60
C LEU A 141 -3.84 13.20 -4.75
N TYR A 142 -2.72 13.82 -5.10
CA TYR A 142 -1.50 13.13 -5.40
C TYR A 142 -0.35 13.65 -4.53
N PHE A 143 0.23 12.76 -3.74
CA PHE A 143 1.30 13.07 -2.79
C PHE A 143 2.61 12.41 -3.22
N ASP A 144 3.52 13.24 -3.75
CA ASP A 144 4.88 12.84 -4.09
C ASP A 144 5.89 13.51 -3.13
N PRO A 145 6.60 12.73 -2.30
CA PRO A 145 7.62 13.25 -1.39
C PRO A 145 8.76 14.01 -2.07
N LEU A 146 9.07 13.67 -3.34
CA LEU A 146 10.12 14.32 -4.13
C LEU A 146 9.61 15.54 -4.91
N ARG A 147 8.28 15.79 -4.92
CA ARG A 147 7.63 16.89 -5.63
C ARG A 147 7.95 16.93 -7.13
N GLU A 148 8.22 15.77 -7.74
CA GLU A 148 8.51 15.71 -9.17
C GLU A 148 7.25 16.04 -9.99
N LYS A 149 7.39 16.90 -11.01
CA LYS A 149 6.30 17.32 -11.90
C LYS A 149 5.99 16.34 -13.04
N LYS A 150 6.64 15.17 -13.08
CA LYS A 150 6.49 14.27 -14.23
C LYS A 150 5.11 13.62 -14.23
N ARG A 151 4.46 13.60 -15.42
CA ARG A 151 3.43 12.60 -15.73
C ARG A 151 4.00 11.24 -15.38
N ASP A 152 3.27 10.51 -14.58
CA ASP A 152 3.61 9.18 -14.14
C ASP A 152 2.54 8.18 -14.55
N ASP A 153 2.91 6.92 -14.52
CA ASP A 153 2.04 5.77 -14.74
C ASP A 153 0.80 5.78 -13.83
N PHE A 154 0.89 6.39 -12.64
CA PHE A 154 -0.27 6.60 -11.77
C PHE A 154 -1.30 7.54 -12.39
N THR A 155 -0.87 8.70 -12.88
CA THR A 155 -1.75 9.66 -13.55
C THR A 155 -2.35 9.04 -14.82
N GLU A 156 -1.57 8.26 -15.57
CA GLU A 156 -2.09 7.53 -16.73
C GLU A 156 -3.13 6.49 -16.34
N LEU A 157 -2.87 5.69 -15.29
CA LEU A 157 -3.81 4.72 -14.72
C LEU A 157 -5.12 5.39 -14.29
N MET A 158 -5.05 6.59 -13.69
CA MET A 158 -6.23 7.35 -13.26
C MET A 158 -7.03 7.98 -14.40
N ASN A 159 -6.46 8.08 -15.61
CA ASN A 159 -7.13 8.66 -16.79
C ASN A 159 -7.67 7.58 -17.77
N MET A 160 -7.60 6.29 -17.42
CA MET A 160 -8.13 5.18 -18.22
C MET A 160 -9.64 4.99 -18.06
#